data_AF-A0A3E1EB58-F1
#
_entry.id   AF-A0A3E1EB58-F1
#
_cell.length_a   1.000
_cell.length_b   1.000
_cell.length_c   1.000
_cell.angle_alpha   90.00
_cell.angle_beta   90.00
_cell.angle_gamma   90.00
#
_symmetry.space_group_name_H-M   'P 1'
#
loop_
_entity.id
_entity.type
_entity.pdbx_description
1 polymer ?
#
loop_
_entity_poly.entity_id
_entity_poly.type
_entity_poly.pdbx_seq_one_letter_code
_entity_poly.pdbx_strand_id
1 'polypeptide(L)'
;MVGFIIDVGEPVPANKWPDWMGAPSRSLRSFVSERVVQAMIDEDIPFRRAIEFPIAEIRSPALRKIAPPKYYAIEAEVGIDIEPVEVEVPFTNEMARKKTQYFPKYDTWNGSPLFCSRSLPGMEQSFVWLYCDHRVTFLAMKEKWTNFDATELHVI
;
A
#
# COMPACT_ATOMS: atom_id res chain seq x y z
N MET A 1 16.11 1.37 -11.42
CA MET A 1 15.73 1.53 -10.00
C MET A 1 14.32 0.99 -9.89
N VAL A 2 14.07 0.05 -8.97
CA VAL A 2 12.80 -0.70 -8.91
C VAL A 2 11.95 -0.15 -7.78
N GLY A 3 10.79 0.41 -8.12
CA GLY A 3 9.74 0.77 -7.18
C GLY A 3 8.67 -0.33 -7.14
N PHE A 4 8.07 -0.53 -5.99
CA PHE A 4 7.02 -1.52 -5.76
C PHE A 4 5.74 -0.82 -5.33
N ILE A 5 4.61 -1.30 -5.84
CA ILE A 5 3.29 -1.00 -5.27
C ILE A 5 3.02 -2.00 -4.16
N ILE A 6 2.63 -1.50 -2.98
CA ILE A 6 2.29 -2.38 -1.87
C ILE A 6 0.81 -2.74 -1.96
N ASP A 7 0.53 -4.04 -1.89
CA ASP A 7 -0.82 -4.57 -1.83
C ASP A 7 -0.93 -5.61 -0.69
N VAL A 8 -2.17 -6.04 -0.47
CA VAL A 8 -2.51 -7.14 0.43
C VAL A 8 -2.12 -8.44 -0.26
N GLY A 9 -1.19 -9.16 0.36
CA GLY A 9 -0.68 -10.43 -0.15
C GLY A 9 -1.57 -11.62 0.15
N GLU A 10 -0.94 -12.78 0.32
CA GLU A 10 -1.66 -14.02 0.55
C GLU A 10 -2.44 -14.01 1.89
N PRO A 11 -3.70 -14.49 1.89
CA PRO A 11 -4.50 -14.55 3.10
C PRO A 11 -3.82 -15.33 4.21
N VAL A 12 -3.83 -14.77 5.42
CA VAL A 12 -3.34 -15.48 6.61
C VAL A 12 -4.34 -16.53 7.09
N PRO A 13 -3.88 -17.56 7.83
CA PRO A 13 -4.75 -18.48 8.52
C PRO A 13 -5.79 -17.76 9.38
N ALA A 14 -7.03 -18.27 9.41
CA ALA A 14 -8.17 -17.61 10.07
C ALA A 14 -8.01 -17.40 11.60
N ASN A 15 -7.00 -18.03 12.21
CA ASN A 15 -6.64 -17.93 13.63
C ASN A 15 -5.39 -17.05 13.87
N LYS A 16 -5.00 -16.21 12.91
CA LYS A 16 -3.85 -15.32 13.05
C LYS A 16 -4.20 -13.91 12.56
N TRP A 17 -3.78 -12.90 13.32
CA TRP A 17 -3.87 -11.51 12.90
C TRP A 17 -2.81 -11.21 11.83
N PRO A 18 -3.19 -10.66 10.67
CA PRO A 18 -2.25 -10.30 9.61
C PRO A 18 -1.49 -9.01 9.95
N ASP A 19 -0.33 -8.82 9.33
CA ASP A 19 0.44 -7.58 9.49
C ASP A 19 -0.03 -6.48 8.57
N TRP A 20 -0.55 -6.87 7.42
CA TRP A 20 -1.19 -5.99 6.46
C TRP A 20 -2.66 -6.39 6.33
N MET A 21 -3.58 -5.45 6.48
CA MET A 21 -5.01 -5.67 6.28
C MET A 21 -5.51 -4.83 5.13
N GLY A 22 -6.26 -5.43 4.22
CA GLY A 22 -6.98 -4.68 3.20
C GLY A 22 -8.07 -3.82 3.80
N ALA A 23 -8.19 -2.60 3.28
CA ALA A 23 -9.29 -1.71 3.57
C ALA A 23 -10.20 -1.60 2.33
N PRO A 24 -11.54 -1.65 2.50
CA PRO A 24 -12.47 -1.56 1.38
C PRO A 24 -12.60 -0.13 0.81
N SER A 25 -11.88 0.84 1.38
CA SER A 25 -12.01 2.25 1.02
C SER A 25 -11.16 2.61 -0.19
N ARG A 26 -11.64 3.57 -1.00
CA ARG A 26 -10.85 4.16 -2.08
C ARG A 26 -9.78 5.12 -1.59
N SER A 27 -9.90 5.64 -0.37
CA SER A 27 -8.96 6.63 0.19
C SER A 27 -7.90 6.00 1.09
N LEU A 28 -8.14 4.76 1.53
CA LEU A 28 -7.27 3.99 2.39
C LEU A 28 -7.32 2.54 1.91
N ARG A 29 -6.18 2.02 1.44
CA ARG A 29 -6.08 0.67 0.88
C ARG A 29 -5.67 -0.38 1.89
N SER A 30 -4.91 0.02 2.90
CA SER A 30 -4.40 -0.93 3.88
C SER A 30 -4.26 -0.33 5.28
N PHE A 31 -4.29 -1.22 6.27
CA PHE A 31 -3.83 -0.97 7.63
C PHE A 31 -2.64 -1.87 7.91
N VAL A 32 -1.72 -1.40 8.75
CA VAL A 32 -0.55 -2.16 9.18
C VAL A 32 -0.57 -2.40 10.68
N SER A 33 -0.08 -3.54 11.13
CA SER A 33 0.00 -3.86 12.56
C SER A 33 1.08 -3.02 13.26
N GLU A 34 0.98 -2.89 14.59
CA GLU A 34 1.97 -2.17 15.41
C GLU A 34 3.41 -2.63 15.18
N ARG A 35 3.63 -3.93 14.97
CA ARG A 35 4.99 -4.45 14.72
C ARG A 35 5.58 -3.96 13.40
N VAL A 36 4.75 -3.72 12.39
CA VAL A 36 5.20 -3.16 11.10
C VAL A 36 5.65 -1.72 11.31
N VAL A 37 4.86 -0.93 12.04
CA VAL A 37 5.20 0.46 12.36
C VAL A 37 6.50 0.53 13.16
N GLN A 38 6.64 -0.31 14.18
CA GLN A 38 7.85 -0.34 15.00
C GLN A 38 9.08 -0.76 14.17
N ALA A 39 8.96 -1.78 13.33
CA ALA A 39 10.05 -2.21 12.46
C ALA A 39 10.47 -1.10 11.46
N MET A 40 9.53 -0.33 10.93
CA MET A 40 9.84 0.82 10.08
C MET A 40 10.58 1.92 10.85
N ILE A 41 10.20 2.18 12.10
CA ILE A 41 10.89 3.14 12.98
C ILE A 41 12.31 2.66 13.28
N ASP A 42 12.47 1.39 13.66
CA ASP A 42 13.75 0.81 14.06
C ASP A 42 14.78 0.80 12.91
N GLU A 43 14.32 0.78 11.65
CA GLU A 43 15.15 0.76 10.44
C GLU A 43 15.22 2.13 9.72
N ASP A 44 14.81 3.20 10.42
CA ASP A 44 14.82 4.58 9.92
C ASP A 44 14.13 4.72 8.55
N ILE A 45 12.95 4.11 8.40
CA ILE A 45 12.09 4.23 7.22
C ILE A 45 11.10 5.37 7.48
N PRO A 46 11.26 6.54 6.84
CA PRO A 46 10.42 7.70 7.11
C PRO A 46 8.99 7.52 6.60
N PHE A 47 8.04 7.97 7.41
CA PHE A 47 6.65 8.19 7.05
C PHE A 47 6.14 9.43 7.81
N ARG A 48 5.07 10.08 7.32
CA ARG A 48 4.56 11.32 7.92
C ARG A 48 3.88 11.08 9.25
N ARG A 49 2.98 10.10 9.29
CA ARG A 49 2.25 9.71 10.49
C ARG A 49 1.69 8.31 10.38
N ALA A 50 1.53 7.68 11.54
CA ALA A 50 0.76 6.46 11.73
C ALA A 50 -0.49 6.83 12.54
N ILE A 51 -1.67 6.62 11.97
CA ILE A 51 -2.95 6.95 12.61
C ILE A 51 -3.56 5.65 13.12
N GLU A 52 -3.67 5.50 14.44
CA GLU A 52 -4.27 4.31 15.05
C GLU A 52 -5.75 4.18 14.64
N PHE A 53 -6.13 2.97 14.25
CA PHE A 53 -7.51 2.62 13.91
C PHE A 53 -8.01 1.55 14.89
N PRO A 54 -8.92 1.91 15.82
CA PRO A 54 -9.41 0.95 16.81
C PRO A 54 -10.29 -0.12 16.15
N ILE A 55 -10.08 -1.38 16.52
CA ILE A 55 -10.94 -2.48 16.10
C ILE A 55 -12.25 -2.43 16.90
N ALA A 56 -13.33 -2.04 16.22
CA ALA A 56 -14.65 -1.96 16.84
C ALA A 56 -15.38 -3.32 16.87
N GLU A 57 -15.16 -4.18 15.88
CA GLU A 57 -15.88 -5.45 15.73
C GLU A 57 -14.98 -6.54 15.14
N ILE A 58 -15.07 -7.76 15.69
CA ILE A 58 -14.37 -8.94 15.16
C ILE A 58 -15.40 -9.94 14.65
N ARG A 59 -15.47 -10.10 13.32
CA ARG A 59 -16.39 -11.04 12.67
C ARG A 59 -15.90 -12.49 12.67
N SER A 60 -14.59 -12.71 12.63
CA SER A 60 -14.01 -14.06 12.66
C SER A 60 -14.11 -14.69 14.06
N PRO A 61 -14.82 -15.81 14.24
CA PRO A 61 -14.92 -16.49 15.53
C PRO A 61 -13.58 -16.98 16.07
N ALA A 62 -12.65 -17.36 15.18
CA ALA A 62 -11.32 -17.83 15.56
C ALA A 62 -10.45 -16.69 16.11
N LEU A 63 -10.56 -15.48 15.56
CA LEU A 63 -9.83 -14.30 16.04
C LEU A 63 -10.39 -13.72 17.33
N ARG A 64 -11.68 -13.92 17.65
CA ARG A 64 -12.28 -13.42 18.90
C ARG A 64 -11.59 -13.92 20.17
N LYS A 65 -10.89 -15.05 20.09
CA LYS A 65 -10.15 -15.65 21.22
C LYS A 65 -8.72 -15.13 21.35
N ILE A 66 -8.27 -14.27 20.43
CA ILE A 66 -6.90 -13.80 20.33
C ILE A 66 -6.94 -12.28 20.41
N ALA A 67 -6.22 -11.69 21.37
CA ALA A 67 -6.16 -10.24 21.50
C ALA A 67 -5.68 -9.61 20.17
N PRO A 68 -6.41 -8.63 19.61
CA PRO A 68 -5.98 -7.96 18.40
C PRO A 68 -4.74 -7.10 18.67
N PRO A 69 -3.77 -7.04 17.74
CA PRO A 69 -2.76 -6.00 17.77
C PRO A 69 -3.41 -4.65 17.46
N LYS A 70 -2.69 -3.56 17.76
CA LYS A 70 -3.07 -2.25 17.24
C LYS A 70 -2.80 -2.20 15.74
N TYR A 71 -3.67 -1.50 15.02
CA TYR A 71 -3.53 -1.27 13.59
C TYR A 71 -3.48 0.22 13.30
N TYR A 72 -2.73 0.56 12.26
CA TYR A 72 -2.46 1.93 11.87
C TYR A 72 -2.68 2.12 10.38
N ALA A 73 -3.25 3.25 10.00
CA ALA A 73 -3.14 3.76 8.65
C ALA A 73 -1.82 4.54 8.53
N ILE A 74 -0.98 4.20 7.55
CA ILE A 74 0.26 4.91 7.29
C ILE A 74 0.04 5.98 6.25
N GLU A 75 0.42 7.21 6.58
CA GLU A 75 0.56 8.28 5.61
C GLU A 75 2.03 8.52 5.31
N ALA A 76 2.41 8.35 4.05
CA ALA A 76 3.76 8.60 3.56
C ALA A 76 3.85 9.96 2.87
N GLU A 77 5.09 10.42 2.68
CA GLU A 77 5.41 11.60 1.89
C GLU A 77 5.01 11.40 0.42
N VAL A 78 4.65 12.49 -0.27
CA VAL A 78 4.55 12.45 -1.73
C VAL A 78 5.96 12.29 -2.28
N GLY A 79 6.24 11.13 -2.83
CA GLY A 79 7.58 10.80 -3.32
C GLY A 79 7.67 10.69 -4.82
N ILE A 80 6.55 10.52 -5.53
CA ILE A 80 6.52 10.33 -6.97
C ILE A 80 5.34 11.07 -7.61
N ASP A 81 5.56 11.65 -8.78
CA ASP A 81 4.48 12.17 -9.61
C ASP A 81 3.84 11.04 -10.43
N ILE A 82 2.64 11.30 -10.95
CA ILE A 82 1.93 10.37 -11.83
C ILE A 82 1.65 11.04 -13.17
N GLU A 83 1.74 10.28 -14.24
CA GLU A 83 1.45 10.75 -15.58
C GLU A 83 0.24 10.02 -16.19
N PRO A 84 -0.63 10.74 -16.93
CA PRO A 84 -1.71 10.13 -17.68
C PRO A 84 -1.16 9.42 -18.92
N VAL A 85 -1.50 8.15 -19.07
CA VAL A 85 -1.23 7.36 -20.29
C VAL A 85 -2.58 6.93 -20.87
N GLU A 86 -2.78 7.21 -22.16
CA GLU A 86 -3.93 6.65 -22.89
C GLU A 86 -3.67 5.18 -23.17
N VAL A 87 -4.50 4.31 -22.60
CA VAL A 87 -4.43 2.88 -22.80
C VAL A 87 -5.67 2.44 -23.56
N GLU A 88 -5.46 1.66 -24.62
CA GLU A 88 -6.56 1.00 -25.32
C GLU A 88 -7.00 -0.20 -24.48
N VAL A 89 -8.23 -0.14 -23.98
CA VAL A 89 -8.87 -1.27 -23.30
C VAL A 89 -9.89 -1.92 -24.23
N PRO A 90 -9.88 -3.25 -24.36
CA PRO A 90 -10.90 -3.96 -25.12
C PRO A 90 -12.29 -3.61 -24.58
N PHE A 91 -13.19 -3.14 -25.45
CA PHE A 91 -14.56 -2.81 -25.11
C PHE A 91 -15.50 -3.49 -26.11
N THR A 92 -15.97 -4.67 -25.73
CA THR A 92 -16.66 -5.64 -26.61
C THR A 92 -15.77 -6.11 -27.78
N ASN A 93 -16.22 -7.15 -28.50
CA ASN A 93 -15.37 -7.90 -29.43
C ASN A 93 -14.84 -7.10 -30.64
N GLU A 94 -15.24 -5.83 -30.83
CA GLU A 94 -14.92 -5.07 -32.05
C GLU A 94 -14.56 -3.58 -31.80
N MET A 95 -14.54 -3.10 -30.55
CA MET A 95 -14.18 -1.70 -30.27
C MET A 95 -13.16 -1.59 -29.15
N ALA A 96 -12.04 -0.90 -29.40
CA ALA A 96 -11.15 -0.45 -28.34
C ALA A 96 -11.69 0.86 -27.78
N ARG A 97 -11.80 0.96 -26.44
CA ARG A 97 -12.06 2.24 -25.79
C ARG A 97 -10.74 2.79 -25.25
N LYS A 98 -10.45 4.04 -25.58
CA LYS A 98 -9.36 4.76 -24.92
C LYS A 98 -9.75 5.08 -23.48
N LYS A 99 -8.93 4.65 -22.54
CA LYS A 99 -9.06 4.98 -21.12
C LYS A 99 -7.74 5.61 -20.65
N THR A 100 -7.83 6.78 -20.04
CA THR A 100 -6.69 7.35 -19.33
C THR A 100 -6.44 6.54 -18.06
N GLN A 101 -5.26 5.94 -17.97
CA GLN A 101 -4.73 5.36 -16.75
C GLN A 101 -3.58 6.23 -16.26
N TYR A 102 -3.31 6.21 -14.96
CA TYR A 102 -2.25 7.02 -14.38
C TYR A 102 -1.15 6.12 -13.86
N PHE A 103 0.08 6.37 -14.31
CA PHE A 103 1.24 5.56 -13.96
C PHE A 103 2.26 6.41 -13.20
N PRO A 104 3.02 5.83 -12.25
CA PRO A 104 4.09 6.54 -11.57
C PRO A 104 5.21 6.95 -12.52
N LYS A 105 5.65 8.20 -12.43
CA LYS A 105 6.70 8.79 -13.26
C LYS A 105 8.07 8.69 -12.55
N TYR A 106 8.83 7.63 -12.79
CA TYR A 106 10.01 7.27 -11.98
C TYR A 106 11.13 8.29 -11.91
N ASP A 107 11.31 9.08 -12.96
CA ASP A 107 12.32 10.15 -12.98
C ASP A 107 12.00 11.28 -11.99
N THR A 108 10.78 11.31 -11.43
CA THR A 108 10.36 12.24 -10.38
C THR A 108 10.49 11.66 -8.97
N TRP A 109 10.93 10.41 -8.81
CA TRP A 109 11.06 9.82 -7.47
C TRP A 109 12.11 10.56 -6.64
N ASN A 110 11.72 11.00 -5.44
CA ASN A 110 12.56 11.75 -4.52
C ASN A 110 13.56 10.89 -3.70
N GLY A 111 13.57 9.56 -3.87
CA GLY A 111 14.42 8.64 -3.14
C GLY A 111 13.89 8.17 -1.77
N SER A 112 12.69 8.59 -1.37
CA SER A 112 12.07 8.10 -0.12
C SER A 112 11.74 6.62 -0.21
N PRO A 113 12.11 5.78 0.78
CA PRO A 113 11.90 4.33 0.72
C PRO A 113 10.45 3.91 0.87
N LEU A 114 9.62 4.75 1.51
CA LEU A 114 8.17 4.60 1.59
C LEU A 114 7.54 5.94 1.18
N PHE A 115 6.61 5.91 0.24
CA PHE A 115 6.04 7.11 -0.36
C PHE A 115 4.64 6.87 -0.92
N CYS A 116 3.93 7.97 -1.20
CA CYS A 116 2.70 7.94 -1.98
C CYS A 116 2.87 8.71 -3.29
N SER A 117 1.96 8.46 -4.23
CA SER A 117 1.87 9.26 -5.45
C SER A 117 1.19 10.59 -5.18
N ARG A 118 1.57 11.61 -5.98
CA ARG A 118 0.82 12.86 -6.01
C ARG A 118 -0.61 12.57 -6.48
N SER A 119 -1.60 13.13 -5.77
CA SER A 119 -2.99 13.07 -6.22
C SER A 119 -3.19 13.86 -7.51
N LEU A 120 -4.20 13.47 -8.28
CA LEU A 120 -4.53 14.14 -9.53
C LEU A 120 -4.92 15.60 -9.30
N PRO A 121 -4.61 16.50 -10.24
CA PRO A 121 -5.06 17.89 -10.17
C PRO A 121 -6.58 17.97 -9.93
N GLY A 122 -6.99 18.70 -8.88
CA GLY A 122 -8.39 18.87 -8.51
C GLY A 122 -8.98 17.77 -7.62
N MET A 123 -8.20 16.76 -7.23
CA MET A 123 -8.59 15.84 -6.15
C MET A 123 -7.96 16.26 -4.83
N GLU A 124 -8.71 16.14 -3.73
CA GLU A 124 -8.10 16.20 -2.40
C GLU A 124 -7.01 15.14 -2.29
N GLN A 125 -5.91 15.49 -1.61
CA GLN A 125 -4.78 14.58 -1.45
C GLN A 125 -5.28 13.29 -0.82
N SER A 126 -5.29 12.24 -1.63
CA SER A 126 -5.71 10.92 -1.22
C SER A 126 -4.44 10.08 -1.14
N PHE A 127 -4.11 9.65 0.07
CA PHE A 127 -2.95 8.79 0.38
C PHE A 127 -3.20 7.34 -0.07
N VAL A 128 -3.81 7.20 -1.26
CA VAL A 128 -4.49 5.96 -1.69
C VAL A 128 -3.52 4.82 -1.90
N TRP A 129 -2.32 5.13 -2.37
CA TRP A 129 -1.35 4.11 -2.78
C TRP A 129 -0.04 4.34 -2.06
N LEU A 130 0.36 3.33 -1.28
CA LEU A 130 1.69 3.25 -0.72
C LEU A 130 2.57 2.52 -1.71
N TYR A 131 3.70 3.15 -1.98
CA TYR A 131 4.78 2.62 -2.79
C TYR A 131 6.01 2.49 -1.90
N CYS A 132 6.89 1.58 -2.28
CA CYS A 132 8.16 1.44 -1.60
C CYS A 132 9.29 1.05 -2.53
N ASP A 133 10.50 1.16 -2.01
CA ASP A 133 11.69 0.58 -2.63
C ASP A 133 12.06 -0.76 -1.96
N HIS A 134 13.22 -1.27 -2.38
CA HIS A 134 13.78 -2.52 -1.87
C HIS A 134 14.06 -2.52 -0.36
N ARG A 135 14.23 -1.38 0.31
CA ARG A 135 14.48 -1.35 1.77
C ARG A 135 13.26 -1.87 2.52
N VAL A 136 12.07 -1.43 2.14
CA VAL A 136 10.82 -1.88 2.75
C VAL A 136 10.54 -3.34 2.41
N THR A 137 10.75 -3.76 1.15
CA THR A 137 10.50 -5.16 0.77
C THR A 137 11.48 -6.12 1.44
N PHE A 138 12.76 -5.77 1.56
CA PHE A 138 13.74 -6.55 2.31
C PHE A 138 13.41 -6.59 3.81
N LEU A 139 12.95 -5.49 4.38
CA LEU A 139 12.48 -5.48 5.76
C LEU A 139 11.28 -6.41 5.97
N ALA A 140 10.29 -6.35 5.06
CA ALA A 140 9.13 -7.22 5.09
C ALA A 140 9.50 -8.71 5.02
N MET A 141 10.49 -9.06 4.19
CA MET A 141 11.03 -10.42 4.09
C MET A 141 11.78 -10.84 5.35
N LYS A 142 12.66 -9.96 5.88
CA LYS A 142 13.43 -10.18 7.11
C LYS A 142 12.50 -10.44 8.31
N GLU A 143 11.48 -9.60 8.47
CA GLU A 143 10.50 -9.65 9.56
C GLU A 143 9.34 -10.61 9.30
N LYS A 144 9.31 -11.24 8.12
CA LYS A 144 8.26 -12.16 7.68
C LYS A 144 6.86 -11.56 7.87
N TRP A 145 6.66 -10.36 7.34
CA TRP A 145 5.35 -9.71 7.38
C TRP A 145 4.33 -10.55 6.63
N THR A 146 3.16 -10.71 7.25
CA THR A 146 2.09 -11.54 6.70
C THR A 146 1.05 -10.69 5.98
N ASN A 147 0.46 -11.27 4.93
CA ASN A 147 -0.53 -10.60 4.09
C ASN A 147 0.01 -9.33 3.40
N PHE A 148 1.34 -9.28 3.18
CA PHE A 148 2.05 -8.23 2.48
C PHE A 148 2.46 -8.75 1.10
N ASP A 149 2.20 -7.97 0.07
CA ASP A 149 2.78 -8.20 -1.26
C ASP A 149 3.29 -6.89 -1.84
N ALA A 150 4.33 -7.00 -2.66
CA ALA A 150 5.00 -5.88 -3.28
C ALA A 150 5.20 -6.22 -4.76
N THR A 151 4.30 -5.73 -5.60
CA THR A 151 4.42 -5.96 -7.05
C THR A 151 5.39 -4.94 -7.64
N GLU A 152 6.40 -5.44 -8.35
CA GLU A 152 7.30 -4.58 -9.11
C GLU A 152 6.49 -3.79 -10.13
N LEU A 153 6.70 -2.48 -10.12
CA LEU A 153 6.05 -1.64 -11.10
C LEU A 153 6.83 -1.70 -12.40
N HIS A 154 6.28 -2.37 -13.39
CA HIS A 154 6.84 -2.36 -14.74
C HIS A 154 6.71 -0.95 -15.34
N VAL A 155 7.86 -0.34 -15.64
CA VAL A 155 7.94 0.84 -16.50
C VAL A 155 7.54 0.41 -17.91
N ILE A 156 6.44 0.96 -18.43
CA ILE A 156 6.07 0.81 -19.85
C ILE A 156 6.81 1.88 -20.65
#